data_AF-A0A3B7R3G8-F1
#
_entry.id   AF-A0A3B7R3G8-F1
#
_cell.length_a   1.000
_cell.length_b   1.000
_cell.length_c   1.000
_cell.angle_alpha   90.00
_cell.angle_beta   90.00
_cell.angle_gamma   90.00
#
_symmetry.space_group_name_H-M   'P 1'
#
loop_
_entity.id
_entity.type
_entity.pdbx_description
1 polymer ?
#
loop_
_entity_poly.entity_id
_entity_poly.type
_entity_poly.pdbx_seq_one_letter_code
_entity_poly.pdbx_strand_id
1 'polypeptide(L)'
;MAQPQFGHVGSYLPGDTFRSRLELRLSGMHRPVRAGIAGSQHTGAESIVMSQVYEDDVFTEDEIIYTGQGGRDPKSGHQVSDQVLNDRNLALVKSTETGLPVRVFRKVLDELSNELVFRYEGLYRVVGHAFETGKSGKGVWQFRLVPFQA
;
A
#
# COMPACT_ATOMS: atom_id res chain seq x y z
N MET A 1 -4.18 12.67 18.81
CA MET A 1 -4.00 11.79 17.63
C MET A 1 -2.52 11.54 17.48
N ALA A 2 -2.08 10.31 17.19
CA ALA A 2 -0.67 10.03 16.92
C ALA A 2 -0.23 10.79 15.65
N GLN A 3 0.96 11.39 15.68
CA GLN A 3 1.53 12.09 14.53
C GLN A 3 1.84 11.10 13.39
N PRO A 4 1.76 11.52 12.12
CA PRO A 4 2.16 10.67 11.00
C PRO A 4 3.64 10.32 11.11
N GLN A 5 3.98 9.04 10.90
CA GLN A 5 5.36 8.56 10.97
C GLN A 5 5.79 8.01 9.61
N PHE A 6 6.77 8.65 9.00
CA PHE A 6 7.39 8.26 7.73
C PHE A 6 8.72 7.54 7.97
N GLY A 7 9.12 6.68 7.02
CA GLY A 7 10.35 5.91 7.11
C GLY A 7 10.22 4.65 7.98
N HIS A 8 11.35 4.13 8.45
CA HIS A 8 11.42 2.98 9.34
C HIS A 8 10.79 3.29 10.70
N VAL A 9 10.22 2.27 11.36
CA VAL A 9 9.64 2.37 12.70
C VAL A 9 10.34 1.38 13.60
N GLY A 10 10.80 1.84 14.77
CA GLY A 10 11.50 0.99 15.73
C GLY A 10 12.75 0.35 15.14
N SER A 11 12.92 -0.95 15.40
CA SER A 11 14.03 -1.77 14.90
C SER A 11 13.64 -2.64 13.70
N TYR A 12 12.48 -2.41 13.08
CA TYR A 12 11.99 -3.27 12.01
C TYR A 12 12.73 -3.02 10.68
N LEU A 13 13.15 -4.11 10.05
CA LEU A 13 13.93 -4.13 8.81
C LEU A 13 13.18 -4.83 7.67
N PRO A 14 13.49 -4.51 6.40
CA PRO A 14 12.98 -5.28 5.28
C PRO A 14 13.22 -6.78 5.48
N GLY A 15 12.20 -7.59 5.25
CA GLY A 15 12.18 -9.02 5.55
C GLY A 15 11.38 -9.39 6.81
N ASP A 16 11.20 -8.47 7.75
CA ASP A 16 10.41 -8.74 8.97
C ASP A 16 8.95 -9.07 8.63
N THR A 17 8.39 -10.04 9.34
CA THR A 17 7.05 -10.56 9.10
C THR A 17 6.09 -10.28 10.26
N PHE A 18 4.82 -10.08 9.92
CA PHE A 18 3.73 -9.85 10.84
C PHE A 18 2.60 -10.82 10.49
N ARG A 19 2.05 -11.51 11.49
CA ARG A 19 1.00 -12.52 11.31
C ARG A 19 -0.36 -11.91 10.99
N SER A 20 -0.59 -10.64 11.34
CA SER A 20 -1.92 -10.03 11.14
C SER A 20 -1.90 -8.52 10.92
N ARG A 21 -3.00 -8.00 10.36
CA ARG A 21 -3.28 -6.56 10.27
C ARG A 21 -3.39 -5.89 11.64
N LEU A 22 -3.77 -6.64 12.68
CA LEU A 22 -3.81 -6.13 14.05
C LEU A 22 -2.39 -5.96 14.60
N GLU A 23 -1.52 -6.92 14.34
CA GLU A 23 -0.11 -6.85 14.74
C GLU A 23 0.60 -5.68 14.07
N LEU A 24 0.40 -5.47 12.76
CA LEU A 24 0.90 -4.28 12.05
C LEU A 24 0.43 -2.96 12.67
N ARG A 25 -0.80 -2.92 13.20
CA ARG A 25 -1.31 -1.73 13.90
C ARG A 25 -0.63 -1.56 15.26
N LEU A 26 -0.52 -2.64 16.03
CA LEU A 26 0.06 -2.62 17.38
C LEU A 26 1.56 -2.30 17.36
N SER A 27 2.27 -2.69 16.31
CA SER A 27 3.68 -2.34 16.10
C SER A 27 3.91 -0.93 15.54
N GLY A 28 2.84 -0.22 15.15
CA GLY A 28 2.91 1.11 14.52
C GLY A 28 3.29 1.07 13.03
N MET A 29 3.59 -0.11 12.48
CA MET A 29 4.06 -0.30 11.10
C MET A 29 3.01 0.08 10.06
N HIS A 30 1.74 -0.27 10.29
CA HIS A 30 0.60 0.12 9.46
C HIS A 30 -0.68 0.27 10.28
N ARG A 31 -1.13 1.51 10.49
CA ARG A 31 -2.20 1.86 11.46
C ARG A 31 -3.59 1.27 11.13
N PRO A 32 -4.08 1.25 9.87
CA PRO A 32 -5.39 0.67 9.54
C PRO A 32 -5.41 -0.86 9.61
N VAL A 33 -6.45 -1.43 10.23
CA VAL A 33 -6.63 -2.90 10.25
C VAL A 33 -7.35 -3.46 9.00
N ARG A 34 -7.89 -2.61 8.14
CA ARG A 34 -8.62 -3.00 6.91
C ARG A 34 -8.08 -2.33 5.64
N ALA A 35 -7.98 -1.00 5.64
CA ALA A 35 -7.62 -0.23 4.44
C ALA A 35 -6.19 -0.52 3.99
N GLY A 36 -5.95 -0.67 2.68
CA GLY A 36 -4.61 -0.91 2.14
C GLY A 36 -3.63 0.25 2.37
N ILE A 37 -4.14 1.49 2.45
CA ILE A 37 -3.34 2.72 2.53
C ILE A 37 -3.49 3.35 3.92
N ALA A 38 -2.36 3.65 4.56
CA ALA A 38 -2.30 4.50 5.76
C ALA A 38 -1.73 5.87 5.40
N GLY A 39 -2.43 6.93 5.75
CA GLY A 39 -2.02 8.30 5.47
C GLY A 39 -3.19 9.25 5.33
N SER A 40 -2.90 10.48 4.91
CA SER A 40 -3.90 11.52 4.65
C SER A 40 -3.54 12.34 3.41
N GLN A 41 -4.54 12.95 2.79
CA GLN A 41 -4.34 13.90 1.69
C GLN A 41 -3.49 15.13 2.07
N HIS A 42 -3.37 15.45 3.36
CA HIS A 42 -2.60 16.61 3.83
C HIS A 42 -1.12 16.31 3.98
N THR A 43 -0.76 15.08 4.36
CA THR A 43 0.61 14.70 4.75
C THR A 43 1.26 13.71 3.81
N GLY A 44 0.48 12.93 3.05
CA GLY A 44 0.97 11.80 2.28
C GLY A 44 0.65 10.44 2.92
N ALA A 45 0.96 9.38 2.19
CA ALA A 45 0.90 7.99 2.65
C ALA A 45 2.14 7.62 3.49
N GLU A 46 1.91 7.02 4.65
CA GLU A 46 2.97 6.50 5.54
C GLU A 46 3.31 5.04 5.19
N SER A 47 2.30 4.26 4.78
CA SER A 47 2.47 2.85 4.44
C SER A 47 1.35 2.31 3.56
N ILE A 48 1.66 1.29 2.77
CA ILE A 48 0.71 0.53 1.95
C ILE A 48 0.83 -0.97 2.19
N VAL A 49 -0.26 -1.70 1.98
CA VAL A 49 -0.30 -3.16 2.02
C VAL A 49 -0.83 -3.70 0.70
N MET A 50 -0.04 -4.58 0.08
CA MET A 50 -0.37 -5.35 -1.11
C MET A 50 -0.81 -6.75 -0.69
N SER A 51 -2.12 -6.96 -0.65
CA SER A 51 -2.72 -8.25 -0.25
C SER A 51 -3.11 -9.13 -1.45
N GLN A 52 -2.64 -8.80 -2.67
CA GLN A 52 -3.04 -9.45 -3.93
C GLN A 52 -4.56 -9.44 -4.17
N VAL A 53 -5.23 -8.42 -3.63
CA VAL A 53 -6.68 -8.27 -3.77
C VAL A 53 -7.06 -7.43 -4.99
N TYR A 54 -6.11 -6.75 -5.61
CA TYR A 54 -6.32 -6.00 -6.85
C TYR A 54 -5.57 -6.73 -7.96
N GLU A 55 -6.28 -7.09 -9.03
CA GLU A 55 -5.68 -7.79 -10.16
C GLU A 55 -4.68 -6.93 -10.95
N ASP A 56 -4.74 -5.61 -10.80
CA ASP A 56 -3.89 -4.63 -11.49
C ASP A 56 -2.56 -4.34 -10.76
N ASP A 57 -2.37 -4.88 -9.55
CA ASP A 57 -1.12 -4.70 -8.79
C ASP A 57 0.05 -5.42 -9.47
N VAL A 58 1.19 -4.75 -9.57
CA VAL A 58 2.46 -5.31 -10.06
C VAL A 58 3.56 -5.03 -9.04
N PHE A 59 4.39 -6.03 -8.76
CA PHE A 59 5.56 -5.90 -7.92
C PHE A 59 6.76 -6.54 -8.61
N THR A 60 7.76 -5.74 -8.96
CA THR A 60 9.05 -6.18 -9.49
C THR A 60 10.18 -5.73 -8.57
N GLU A 61 11.42 -6.04 -8.93
CA GLU A 61 12.61 -5.57 -8.20
C GLU A 61 12.79 -4.04 -8.34
N ASP A 62 12.49 -3.49 -9.52
CA ASP A 62 12.73 -2.09 -9.84
C ASP A 62 11.56 -1.17 -9.45
N GLU A 63 10.33 -1.67 -9.52
CA GLU A 63 9.16 -0.85 -9.28
C GLU A 63 7.92 -1.63 -8.82
N ILE A 64 6.97 -0.86 -8.28
CA ILE A 64 5.64 -1.31 -7.91
C ILE A 64 4.63 -0.46 -8.65
N ILE A 65 3.65 -1.13 -9.25
CA ILE A 65 2.39 -0.49 -9.66
C ILE A 65 1.34 -0.88 -8.62
N TYR A 66 0.92 0.11 -7.84
CA TYR A 66 -0.08 -0.08 -6.78
C TYR A 66 -1.43 0.48 -7.21
N THR A 67 -2.48 -0.32 -7.08
CA THR A 67 -3.84 0.09 -7.42
C THR A 67 -4.50 0.82 -6.25
N GLY A 68 -5.11 1.97 -6.53
CA GLY A 68 -5.87 2.75 -5.57
C GLY A 68 -7.04 1.97 -4.97
N GLN A 69 -7.59 2.49 -3.87
CA GLN A 69 -8.75 1.88 -3.23
C GLN A 69 -10.07 2.38 -3.85
N GLY A 70 -11.11 1.55 -3.77
CA GLY A 70 -12.50 1.90 -4.14
C GLY A 70 -13.00 1.23 -5.41
N GLY A 71 -14.29 1.46 -5.70
CA GLY A 71 -14.99 0.90 -6.87
C GLY A 71 -15.16 -0.62 -6.87
N ARG A 72 -15.04 -1.26 -5.70
CA ARG A 72 -15.19 -2.71 -5.51
C ARG A 72 -16.49 -3.06 -4.81
N ASP A 73 -17.07 -4.17 -5.23
CA ASP A 73 -18.20 -4.78 -4.52
C ASP A 73 -17.71 -5.40 -3.19
N PRO A 74 -18.29 -5.04 -2.03
CA PRO A 74 -17.81 -5.53 -0.74
C PRO A 74 -17.95 -7.05 -0.52
N LYS A 75 -18.79 -7.74 -1.32
CA LYS A 75 -19.05 -9.18 -1.17
C LYS A 75 -18.08 -10.02 -2.00
N SER A 76 -17.97 -9.70 -3.30
CA SER A 76 -17.11 -10.40 -4.25
C SER A 76 -15.67 -9.88 -4.23
N GLY A 77 -15.47 -8.63 -3.83
CA GLY A 77 -14.20 -7.95 -3.97
C GLY A 77 -13.86 -7.62 -5.43
N HIS A 78 -14.73 -7.84 -6.41
CA HIS A 78 -14.41 -7.47 -7.79
C HIS A 78 -14.58 -5.97 -8.01
N GLN A 79 -13.80 -5.42 -8.94
CA GLN A 79 -13.99 -4.04 -9.41
C GLN A 79 -15.29 -3.96 -10.22
N VAL A 80 -16.23 -3.11 -9.80
CA VAL A 80 -17.58 -2.99 -10.39
C VAL A 80 -17.88 -1.57 -10.88
N SER A 81 -17.11 -0.58 -10.47
CA SER A 81 -17.22 0.80 -10.92
C SER A 81 -15.84 1.44 -11.05
N ASP A 82 -15.79 2.59 -11.71
CA ASP A 82 -14.58 3.39 -11.77
C ASP A 82 -14.18 3.88 -10.36
N GLN A 83 -12.88 3.97 -10.14
CA GLN A 83 -12.32 4.54 -8.93
C GLN A 83 -12.38 6.07 -8.98
N VAL A 84 -12.44 6.65 -7.79
CA VAL A 84 -12.36 8.10 -7.58
C VAL A 84 -11.14 8.43 -6.73
N LEU A 85 -10.67 9.67 -6.79
CA LEU A 85 -9.66 10.18 -5.86
C LEU A 85 -10.28 10.43 -4.47
N ASN A 86 -10.56 9.36 -3.73
CA ASN A 86 -10.92 9.45 -2.32
C ASN A 86 -9.70 9.84 -1.46
N ASP A 87 -9.94 10.19 -0.18
CA ASP A 87 -8.90 10.64 0.76
C ASP A 87 -7.65 9.76 0.84
N ARG A 88 -7.78 8.44 0.65
CA ARG A 88 -6.63 7.52 0.67
C ARG A 88 -5.87 7.54 -0.64
N ASN A 89 -6.56 7.58 -1.77
CA ASN A 89 -5.92 7.74 -3.07
C ASN A 89 -5.22 9.11 -3.15
N LEU A 90 -5.86 10.16 -2.62
CA LEU A 90 -5.27 11.48 -2.46
C LEU A 90 -4.03 11.48 -1.54
N ALA A 91 -3.95 10.59 -0.56
CA ALA A 91 -2.72 10.44 0.24
C ALA A 91 -1.54 9.96 -0.62
N LEU A 92 -1.76 9.06 -1.58
CA LEU A 92 -0.71 8.63 -2.52
C LEU A 92 -0.41 9.70 -3.58
N VAL A 93 -1.41 10.46 -4.03
CA VAL A 93 -1.19 11.66 -4.86
C VAL A 93 -0.27 12.62 -4.12
N LYS A 94 -0.57 12.92 -2.85
CA LYS A 94 0.27 13.79 -2.00
C LYS A 94 1.68 13.24 -1.80
N SER A 95 1.85 11.92 -1.77
CA SER A 95 3.18 11.30 -1.72
C SER A 95 4.02 11.55 -2.97
N THR A 96 3.42 11.79 -4.14
CA THR A 96 4.19 12.18 -5.35
C THR A 96 4.81 13.57 -5.20
N GLU A 97 4.09 14.49 -4.54
CA GLU A 97 4.55 15.85 -4.27
C GLU A 97 5.60 15.91 -3.16
N THR A 98 5.34 15.20 -2.05
CA THR A 98 6.20 15.27 -0.85
C THR A 98 7.48 14.47 -0.99
N GLY A 99 7.47 13.41 -1.82
CA GLY A 99 8.60 12.50 -1.97
C GLY A 99 8.97 11.72 -0.71
N LEU A 100 8.14 11.76 0.34
CA LEU A 100 8.37 11.09 1.60
C LEU A 100 8.32 9.56 1.44
N PRO A 101 9.11 8.81 2.21
CA PRO A 101 9.17 7.37 2.12
C PRO A 101 7.88 6.70 2.61
N VAL A 102 7.40 5.73 1.84
CA VAL A 102 6.22 4.90 2.09
C VAL A 102 6.70 3.48 2.44
N ARG A 103 6.31 2.96 3.61
CA ARG A 103 6.56 1.54 3.94
C ARG A 103 5.66 0.63 3.11
N VAL A 104 6.23 -0.39 2.49
CA VAL A 104 5.47 -1.37 1.69
C VAL A 104 5.41 -2.70 2.42
N PHE A 105 4.22 -3.29 2.51
CA PHE A 105 4.03 -4.65 3.00
C PHE A 105 3.39 -5.52 1.94
N ARG A 106 3.84 -6.77 1.81
CA ARG A 106 3.20 -7.77 0.96
C ARG A 106 2.65 -8.91 1.78
N LYS A 107 1.46 -9.39 1.39
CA LYS A 107 0.94 -10.66 1.88
C LYS A 107 1.60 -11.80 1.10
N VAL A 108 2.37 -12.63 1.78
CA VAL A 108 3.15 -13.74 1.21
C VAL A 108 2.96 -15.01 2.02
N LEU A 109 3.18 -16.17 1.41
CA LEU A 109 3.29 -17.43 2.13
C LEU A 109 4.67 -17.46 2.81
N ASP A 110 4.69 -17.68 4.11
CA ASP A 110 5.93 -17.98 4.83
C ASP A 110 6.23 -19.46 4.68
N GLU A 111 7.36 -19.79 4.06
CA GLU A 111 7.75 -21.18 3.75
C GLU A 111 8.02 -22.02 4.99
N LEU A 112 8.38 -21.38 6.12
CA LEU A 112 8.70 -22.09 7.36
C LEU A 112 7.44 -22.49 8.14
N SER A 113 6.50 -21.56 8.32
CA SER A 113 5.25 -21.82 9.02
C SER A 113 4.13 -22.35 8.12
N ASN A 114 4.28 -22.21 6.80
CA ASN A 114 3.23 -22.44 5.80
C ASN A 114 1.97 -21.58 6.05
N GLU A 115 2.15 -20.40 6.66
CA GLU A 115 1.09 -19.44 6.94
C GLU A 115 1.22 -18.19 6.06
N LEU A 116 0.09 -17.52 5.78
CA LEU A 116 0.13 -16.23 5.10
C LEU A 116 0.49 -15.13 6.11
N VAL A 117 1.61 -14.45 5.87
CA VAL A 117 2.12 -13.34 6.68
C VAL A 117 2.18 -12.05 5.87
N PHE A 118 2.29 -10.91 6.57
CA PHE A 118 2.62 -9.62 5.97
C PHE A 118 4.12 -9.38 6.14
N ARG A 119 4.89 -9.43 5.06
CA ARG A 119 6.31 -9.14 5.05
C ARG A 119 6.53 -7.66 4.75
N TYR A 120 7.40 -7.02 5.51
CA TYR A 120 7.85 -5.66 5.24
C TYR A 120 8.89 -5.67 4.10
N GLU A 121 8.60 -5.01 2.99
CA GLU A 121 9.46 -4.98 1.79
C GLU A 121 10.39 -3.77 1.77
N GLY A 122 10.34 -2.91 2.79
CA GLY A 122 11.16 -1.71 2.89
C GLY A 122 10.46 -0.42 2.48
N LEU A 123 11.26 0.60 2.19
CA LEU A 123 10.80 1.95 1.88
C LEU A 123 10.80 2.19 0.39
N TYR A 124 9.73 2.82 -0.09
CA TYR A 124 9.53 3.19 -1.48
C TYR A 124 9.12 4.67 -1.56
N ARG A 125 9.32 5.30 -2.72
CA ARG A 125 8.76 6.62 -3.03
C ARG A 125 7.77 6.51 -4.17
N VAL A 126 6.66 7.22 -4.03
CA VAL A 126 5.69 7.38 -5.12
C VAL A 126 6.24 8.39 -6.13
N VAL A 127 6.43 7.95 -7.38
CA VAL A 127 7.07 8.74 -8.45
C VAL A 127 6.11 9.13 -9.57
N GLY A 128 4.88 8.64 -9.53
CA GLY A 128 3.85 9.00 -10.50
C GLY A 128 2.51 8.37 -10.17
N HIS A 129 1.47 8.88 -10.82
CA HIS A 129 0.13 8.31 -10.76
C HIS A 129 -0.59 8.56 -12.09
N ALA A 130 -1.49 7.65 -12.45
CA ALA A 130 -2.31 7.73 -13.66
C ALA A 130 -3.69 7.14 -13.39
N PHE A 131 -4.69 7.58 -14.16
CA PHE A 131 -6.00 6.96 -14.20
C PHE A 131 -6.11 6.13 -15.47
N GLU A 132 -6.17 4.82 -15.32
CA GLU A 132 -6.05 3.84 -16.40
C GLU A 132 -7.26 2.91 -16.42
N THR A 133 -7.53 2.30 -17.58
CA THR A 133 -8.51 1.21 -17.65
C THR A 133 -7.88 -0.07 -17.09
N GLY A 134 -8.36 -0.54 -15.94
CA GLY A 134 -7.91 -1.79 -15.31
C GLY A 134 -8.40 -3.04 -16.03
N LYS A 135 -7.92 -4.21 -15.61
CA LYS A 135 -8.24 -5.52 -16.20
C LYS A 135 -9.73 -5.88 -16.19
N SER A 136 -10.50 -5.29 -15.28
CA SER A 136 -11.96 -5.40 -15.21
C SER A 136 -12.73 -4.54 -16.23
N GLY A 137 -12.02 -3.71 -17.00
CA GLY A 137 -12.62 -2.71 -17.90
C GLY A 137 -13.15 -1.46 -17.19
N LYS A 138 -12.83 -1.28 -15.91
CA LYS A 138 -13.17 -0.09 -15.11
C LYS A 138 -11.95 0.80 -14.93
N GLY A 139 -12.18 2.09 -14.78
CA GLY A 139 -11.12 3.05 -14.49
C GLY A 139 -10.55 2.85 -13.08
N VAL A 140 -9.23 2.73 -12.96
CA VAL A 140 -8.50 2.57 -11.69
C VAL A 140 -7.39 3.60 -11.58
N TRP A 141 -7.11 4.05 -10.37
CA TRP A 141 -5.93 4.88 -10.12
C TRP A 141 -4.73 3.96 -9.90
N GLN A 142 -3.68 4.12 -10.71
CA GLN A 142 -2.41 3.43 -10.52
C GLN A 142 -1.37 4.40 -9.98
N PHE A 143 -0.58 3.93 -9.02
CA PHE A 143 0.51 4.67 -8.41
C PHE A 143 1.80 3.90 -8.68
N ARG A 144 2.79 4.58 -9.26
CA ARG A 144 4.11 3.99 -9.51
C ARG A 144 5.02 4.31 -8.34
N LEU A 145 5.61 3.29 -7.73
CA LEU A 145 6.56 3.42 -6.64
C LEU A 145 7.88 2.76 -7.01
N VAL A 146 8.99 3.36 -6.58
CA VAL A 146 10.35 2.82 -6.75
C VAL A 146 11.05 2.71 -5.40
N PRO A 147 12.03 1.81 -5.23
CA PRO A 147 12.81 1.71 -4.01
C PRO A 147 13.34 3.08 -3.56
N PHE A 148 13.19 3.37 -2.26
CA PHE A 148 13.68 4.62 -1.68
C PHE A 148 15.16 4.48 -1.35
N GLN A 149 16.01 5.20 -2.08
CA GLN A 149 17.41 5.40 -1.71
C GLN A 149 17.47 6.63 -0.80
N ALA A 150 17.96 6.43 0.43
CA ALA A 150 18.11 7.48 1.43
C ALA A 150 19.30 8.40 1.12
#